data_AF-A0A6G2HFX0-F1
#
_entry.id   AF-A0A6G2HFX0-F1
#
_cell.length_a   1.000
_cell.length_b   1.000
_cell.length_c   1.000
_cell.angle_alpha   90.00
_cell.angle_beta   90.00
_cell.angle_gamma   90.00
#
_symmetry.space_group_name_H-M   'P 1'
#
loop_
_entity.id
_entity.type
_entity.pdbx_description
1 polymer ?
#
loop_
_entity_poly.entity_id
_entity_poly.type
_entity_poly.pdbx_seq_one_letter_code
_entity_poly.pdbx_strand_id
1 'polypeptide(L)' 'MTGPNPQRLADVGPTRIIAYALLVGGAAYLLAAAYGPDGALARLALATLVGVAYAGSVHAIYVLRRRRPVR' A
#
# COMPACT_ATOMS: atom_id res chain seq x y z
N MET A 1 23.61 -14.96 20.16
CA MET A 1 23.05 -14.54 18.86
C MET A 1 21.79 -13.74 19.12
N THR A 2 21.88 -12.42 19.27
CA THR A 2 20.69 -11.55 19.39
C THR A 2 20.48 -10.89 18.05
N GLY A 3 19.74 -11.58 17.17
CA GLY A 3 19.25 -10.97 15.94
C GLY A 3 18.33 -9.78 16.27
N PRO A 4 18.15 -8.82 15.35
CA PRO A 4 17.22 -7.72 15.54
C PRO A 4 15.85 -8.28 15.95
N ASN A 5 15.31 -7.79 17.07
CA ASN A 5 13.98 -8.17 17.54
C ASN A 5 12.97 -7.99 16.40
N PRO A 6 12.00 -8.92 16.23
CA PRO A 6 10.96 -8.77 15.22
C PRO A 6 10.26 -7.44 15.40
N GLN A 7 10.36 -6.57 14.40
CA GLN A 7 9.77 -5.24 14.43
C GLN A 7 8.24 -5.40 14.45
N ARG A 8 7.57 -4.96 15.52
CA ARG A 8 6.11 -5.11 15.60
C ARG A 8 5.49 -4.13 14.62
N LEU A 9 4.37 -4.51 14.01
CA LEU A 9 3.60 -3.63 13.11
C LEU A 9 3.25 -2.28 13.77
N ALA A 10 3.06 -2.26 15.09
CA ALA A 10 2.83 -1.04 15.88
C ALA A 10 4.04 -0.09 15.93
N ASP A 11 5.26 -0.62 15.75
CA ASP A 11 6.51 0.16 15.74
C ASP A 11 6.80 0.76 14.36
N VAL A 12 6.04 0.35 13.34
CA VAL A 12 6.18 0.83 11.97
C VAL A 12 5.32 2.08 11.82
N GLY A 13 5.97 3.24 11.73
CA GLY A 13 5.28 4.50 11.51
C GLY A 13 4.38 4.46 10.26
N PRO A 14 3.27 5.23 10.25
CA PRO A 14 2.21 5.09 9.24
C PRO A 14 2.72 5.31 7.80
N THR A 15 3.76 6.12 7.60
CA THR A 15 4.40 6.30 6.29
C THR A 15 5.02 5.01 5.76
N ARG A 16 5.69 4.22 6.61
CA ARG A 16 6.25 2.92 6.21
C ARG A 16 5.14 1.91 5.94
N ILE A 17 4.07 1.91 6.74
CA ILE A 17 2.90 1.04 6.48
C ILE A 17 2.31 1.32 5.10
N ILE A 18 2.13 2.60 4.74
CA ILE A 18 1.60 2.98 3.43
C ILE A 18 2.58 2.58 2.31
N ALA A 19 3.88 2.78 2.50
CA ALA A 19 4.89 2.34 1.54
C ALA A 19 4.85 0.81 1.32
N TYR A 20 4.76 0.02 2.40
CA TYR A 20 4.59 -1.43 2.30
C TYR A 20 3.29 -1.82 1.60
N ALA A 21 2.17 -1.17 1.93
CA ALA A 21 0.89 -1.43 1.29
C ALA A 21 0.93 -1.16 -0.22
N LEU A 22 1.57 -0.07 -0.65
CA LEU A 22 1.77 0.25 -2.07
C LEU A 22 2.67 -0.78 -2.77
N LEU A 23 3.74 -1.23 -2.11
CA LEU A 23 4.66 -2.24 -2.65
C LEU A 23 3.98 -3.59 -2.83
N VAL A 24 3.27 -4.05 -1.79
CA VAL A 24 2.52 -5.32 -1.81
C VAL A 24 1.37 -5.25 -2.82
N GLY A 25 0.62 -4.15 -2.83
CA GLY A 25 -0.48 -3.94 -3.77
C GLY A 25 -0.01 -3.83 -5.23
N GLY A 26 1.11 -3.15 -5.48
CA GLY A 26 1.73 -3.05 -6.80
C GLY A 26 2.24 -4.41 -7.30
N ALA A 27 2.87 -5.20 -6.43
CA ALA A 27 3.30 -6.56 -6.78
C ALA A 27 2.10 -7.47 -7.08
N ALA A 28 1.03 -7.38 -6.29
CA ALA A 28 -0.21 -8.11 -6.54
C ALA A 28 -0.86 -7.73 -7.88
N TYR A 29 -0.85 -6.43 -8.23
CA TYR A 29 -1.31 -5.96 -9.54
C TYR A 29 -0.49 -6.54 -10.68
N LEU A 30 0.84 -6.51 -10.59
CA LEU A 30 1.72 -7.07 -11.64
C LEU A 30 1.50 -8.57 -11.81
N LEU A 31 1.33 -9.32 -10.71
CA LEU A 31 1.01 -10.74 -10.74
C LEU A 31 -0.35 -11.01 -11.38
N ALA A 32 -1.38 -10.23 -11.03
CA ALA A 32 -2.70 -10.38 -11.63
C ALA A 32 -2.76 -9.88 -13.08
N ALA A 33 -1.92 -8.94 -13.49
CA ALA A 33 -1.82 -8.51 -14.88
C ALA A 33 -1.10 -9.56 -15.75
N ALA A 34 -0.06 -10.19 -15.20
CA ALA A 34 0.74 -11.20 -15.89
C ALA A 34 0.09 -12.59 -15.92
N TYR A 35 -0.63 -12.97 -14.86
CA TYR A 35 -1.18 -14.32 -14.67
C TYR A 35 -2.67 -14.36 -14.33
N GLY A 36 -3.33 -13.20 -14.24
CA GLY A 36 -4.76 -13.14 -13.94
C GLY A 36 -5.62 -13.59 -15.11
N PRO A 37 -6.90 -13.91 -14.84
CA PRO A 37 -7.80 -14.47 -15.83
C PRO A 37 -7.92 -13.54 -17.03
N ASP A 38 -7.82 -14.11 -18.24
CA ASP A 38 -8.03 -13.42 -19.50
C ASP A 38 -9.48 -12.92 -19.59
N GLY A 39 -9.73 -11.74 -19.03
CA GLY A 39 -11.06 -11.14 -18.97
C GLY A 39 -10.98 -9.66 -18.65
N ALA A 40 -11.51 -8.83 -19.55
CA ALA A 40 -11.53 -7.37 -19.41
C ALA A 40 -12.15 -6.92 -18.08
N LEU A 41 -13.17 -7.63 -17.58
CA LEU A 41 -13.83 -7.34 -16.30
C LEU A 41 -12.90 -7.56 -15.09
N ALA A 42 -12.11 -8.62 -15.08
CA ALA A 42 -11.17 -8.88 -13.99
C ALA A 42 -10.06 -7.83 -13.96
N ARG A 43 -9.55 -7.42 -15.13
CA ARG A 43 -8.59 -6.32 -15.26
C ARG A 43 -9.16 -4.98 -14.78
N LEU A 44 -10.42 -4.67 -15.13
CA LEU A 44 -11.12 -3.47 -14.66
C LEU A 44 -11.32 -3.46 -13.15
N ALA A 45 -11.78 -4.57 -12.57
CA ALA A 45 -11.97 -4.69 -11.13
C ALA A 45 -10.65 -4.49 -10.36
N LEU A 46 -9.57 -5.10 -10.86
CA LEU A 46 -8.24 -4.95 -10.26
C LEU A 46 -7.68 -3.54 -10.41
N ALA A 47 -7.76 -2.94 -11.60
CA ALA A 47 -7.32 -1.57 -11.83
C ALA A 47 -8.07 -0.58 -10.93
N THR A 48 -9.37 -0.78 -10.72
CA THR A 48 -10.20 0.02 -9.83
C THR A 48 -9.75 -0.12 -8.37
N LEU A 49 -9.52 -1.35 -7.89
CA LEU A 49 -9.01 -1.60 -6.54
C LEU A 49 -7.65 -0.93 -6.29
N VAL A 50 -6.73 -1.02 -7.26
CA VAL A 50 -5.42 -0.35 -7.18
C VAL A 50 -5.59 1.17 -7.14
N GLY A 51 -6.45 1.73 -7.98
CA GLY A 51 -6.75 3.17 -8.00
C GLY A 51 -7.30 3.67 -6.66
N VAL A 52 -8.27 2.95 -6.08
CA VAL A 52 -8.85 3.26 -4.76
C VAL A 52 -7.80 3.17 -3.66
N ALA A 53 -6.98 2.12 -3.66
CA ALA A 53 -5.90 1.94 -2.68
C ALA A 53 -4.86 3.07 -2.78
N TYR A 54 -4.50 3.50 -3.99
CA TYR A 54 -3.59 4.62 -4.20
C TYR A 54 -4.19 5.94 -3.70
N ALA A 55 -5.44 6.24 -4.07
CA ALA A 55 -6.13 7.45 -3.62
C ALA A 55 -6.26 7.50 -2.08
N GLY A 56 -6.63 6.38 -1.46
CA GLY A 56 -6.68 6.24 0.00
C GLY A 56 -5.31 6.45 0.65
N SER A 57 -4.24 5.93 0.05
CA SER A 57 -2.87 6.09 0.52
C SER A 57 -2.41 7.55 0.46
N VAL A 58 -2.67 8.25 -0.66
CA VAL A 58 -2.36 9.68 -0.81
C VAL A 58 -3.13 10.51 0.21
N HIS A 59 -4.43 10.24 0.38
CA HIS A 59 -5.27 10.92 1.36
C HIS A 59 -4.76 10.71 2.80
N ALA A 60 -4.42 9.47 3.16
CA ALA A 60 -3.87 9.16 4.48
C ALA A 60 -2.54 9.88 4.74
N ILE A 61 -1.61 9.87 3.78
CA ILE A 61 -0.34 10.63 3.88
C ILE A 61 -0.62 12.13 4.06
N TYR A 62 -1.55 12.68 3.29
CA TYR A 62 -1.91 14.09 3.35
C TYR A 62 -2.46 14.48 4.73
N VAL A 63 -3.39 13.69 5.27
CA VAL A 63 -3.96 13.91 6.62
C VAL A 63 -2.87 13.82 7.68
N LEU A 64 -1.97 12.84 7.59
CA LEU A 64 -0.85 12.69 8.53
C LEU A 64 0.13 13.86 8.47
N ARG A 65 0.43 14.38 7.27
CA ARG A 65 1.28 15.57 7.11
C ARG A 65 0.62 16.82 7.68
N ARG A 66 -0.68 17.02 7.48
CA ARG A 66 -1.43 18.16 8.04
C ARG A 66 -1.49 18.16 9.57
N ARG A 67 -1.40 17.00 10.21
CA ARG A 67 -1.41 16.87 11.68
C ARG A 67 -0.04 17.07 12.32
N ARG A 68 1.04 17.31 11.56
CA ARG A 68 2.33 17.67 12.16
C ARG A 68 2.28 19.12 12.65
N PRO A 69 2.41 19.39 13.96
CA PRO A 69 2.64 20.75 14.42
C PRO A 69 3.99 21.21 13.86
N VAL A 70 3.98 22.35 13.17
CA VAL A 70 5.20 23.07 12.82
C VAL A 70 5.82 23.50 14.15
N ARG A 71 6.93 22.87 14.53
CA ARG A 71 7.82 23.32 15.59
C ARG A 71 8.87 24.22 14.98
#